data_AF-A0A1H8A3L0-F1
#
_entry.id   AF-A0A1H8A3L0-F1
#
_cell.length_a   1.000
_cell.length_b   1.000
_cell.length_c   1.000
_cell.angle_alpha   90.00
_cell.angle_beta   90.00
_cell.angle_gamma   90.00
#
_symmetry.space_group_name_H-M   'P 1'
#
loop_
_entity.id
_entity.type
_entity.pdbx_description
1 polymer ?
#
loop_
_entity_poly.entity_id
_entity_poly.type
_entity_poly.pdbx_seq_one_letter_code
_entity_poly.pdbx_strand_id
1 'polypeptide(L)'
;MNYLYTTGQGKSYPIEIGYKFLKSQDIIFDYKRITSLCRSCGNFNKGGGCPPLAPNFKDVINEMQESIIIYAKLESKFKSQKVKDNNNYYIHYRFQDVILSNLLTNLGYKIRDSHENIVFLNNGFCMGCNSRCNFKQGKDYCANPERRTYSLESTGVDVEKTLEDHFSITLEWYNRENYDDIKYMVKAIGLFYNDNVLNEVIDNDFISHLNSLKSTKYQIGSRIYEEKLKEFRK
;
A
#
# COMPACT_ATOMS: atom_id res chain seq x y z
N MET A 1 -15.15 0.54 -0.80
CA MET A 1 -15.75 0.67 0.55
C MET A 1 -15.08 1.79 1.34
N ASN A 2 -15.69 2.27 2.43
CA ASN A 2 -15.02 3.20 3.36
C ASN A 2 -14.40 2.43 4.52
N TYR A 3 -13.35 2.97 5.11
CA TYR A 3 -12.67 2.43 6.29
C TYR A 3 -12.24 3.59 7.20
N LEU A 4 -12.52 3.50 8.50
CA LEU A 4 -12.15 4.53 9.47
C LEU A 4 -10.79 4.21 10.10
N TYR A 5 -9.71 4.66 9.47
CA TYR A 5 -8.37 4.52 10.00
C TYR A 5 -8.20 5.39 11.25
N THR A 6 -7.89 4.77 12.39
CA THR A 6 -7.62 5.49 13.64
C THR A 6 -6.13 5.45 13.98
N THR A 7 -5.52 6.62 14.17
CA THR A 7 -4.13 6.74 14.58
C THR A 7 -3.93 6.27 16.02
N GLY A 8 -2.69 6.00 16.43
CA GLY A 8 -2.36 5.73 17.84
C GLY A 8 -2.71 6.86 18.80
N GLN A 9 -2.95 8.08 18.30
CA GLN A 9 -3.43 9.24 19.08
C GLN A 9 -4.96 9.33 19.13
N GLY A 10 -5.67 8.34 18.59
CA GLY A 10 -7.13 8.27 18.62
C GLY A 10 -7.86 9.12 17.58
N LYS A 11 -7.14 9.70 16.61
CA LYS A 11 -7.75 10.50 15.53
C LYS A 11 -8.10 9.62 14.34
N SER A 12 -9.34 9.73 13.86
CA SER A 12 -9.86 8.90 12.78
C SER A 12 -9.90 9.65 11.44
N TYR A 13 -9.67 8.92 10.35
CA TYR A 13 -9.71 9.43 8.98
C TYR A 13 -10.49 8.45 8.10
N PRO A 14 -11.39 8.94 7.23
CA PRO A 14 -12.07 8.11 6.25
C PRO A 14 -11.11 7.79 5.11
N ILE A 15 -10.92 6.50 4.87
CA ILE A 15 -10.11 5.98 3.78
C ILE A 15 -11.03 5.21 2.85
N GLU A 16 -10.97 5.53 1.56
CA GLU A 16 -11.58 4.70 0.54
C GLU A 16 -10.65 3.51 0.30
N ILE A 17 -11.16 2.29 0.44
CA ILE A 17 -10.46 1.05 0.14
C ILE A 17 -11.21 0.33 -0.97
N GLY A 18 -10.50 -0.14 -1.98
CA GLY A 18 -11.05 -1.05 -2.99
C GLY A 18 -10.03 -2.11 -3.36
N TYR A 19 -10.52 -3.18 -3.95
CA TYR A 19 -9.68 -4.26 -4.45
C TYR A 19 -10.32 -4.91 -5.67
N LYS A 20 -9.49 -5.61 -6.44
CA LYS A 20 -9.92 -6.51 -7.51
C LYS A 20 -9.07 -7.77 -7.46
N PHE A 21 -9.73 -8.90 -7.65
CA PHE A 21 -9.08 -10.14 -8.02
C PHE A 21 -8.78 -10.11 -9.52
N LEU A 22 -7.54 -10.37 -9.88
CA LEU A 22 -7.02 -10.29 -11.25
C LEU A 22 -6.14 -11.51 -11.52
N LYS A 23 -6.07 -11.95 -12.78
CA LYS A 23 -4.96 -12.83 -13.16
C LYS A 23 -3.68 -12.01 -13.06
N SER A 24 -2.62 -12.61 -12.53
CA SER A 24 -1.35 -11.89 -12.34
C SER A 24 -0.76 -11.38 -13.66
N GLN A 25 -1.06 -12.07 -14.77
CA GLN A 25 -0.67 -11.65 -16.13
C GLN A 25 -1.39 -10.36 -16.61
N ASP A 26 -2.51 -9.98 -16.00
CA ASP A 26 -3.27 -8.78 -16.36
C ASP A 26 -2.72 -7.51 -15.66
N ILE A 27 -1.74 -7.68 -14.75
CA ILE A 27 -1.04 -6.57 -14.11
C ILE A 27 -0.06 -5.95 -15.09
N ILE A 28 -0.07 -4.61 -15.19
CA ILE A 28 0.78 -3.89 -16.12
C ILE A 28 2.17 -3.75 -15.53
N PHE A 29 3.21 -4.17 -16.27
CA PHE A 29 4.59 -4.08 -15.80
C PHE A 29 5.57 -3.76 -16.94
N ASP A 30 6.59 -2.98 -16.61
CA ASP A 30 7.75 -2.71 -17.45
C ASP A 30 8.97 -2.58 -16.54
N TYR A 31 9.66 -3.70 -16.35
CA TYR A 31 10.80 -3.77 -15.43
C TYR A 31 11.86 -2.71 -15.73
N LYS A 32 12.16 -2.47 -17.01
CA LYS A 32 13.23 -1.53 -17.41
C LYS A 32 12.80 -0.10 -17.11
N ARG A 33 11.61 0.31 -17.54
CA ARG A 33 11.13 1.67 -17.33
C ARG A 33 10.92 1.95 -15.84
N ILE A 34 10.20 1.10 -15.11
CA ILE A 34 9.89 1.35 -13.70
C ILE A 34 11.15 1.30 -12.82
N THR A 35 12.05 0.35 -13.05
CA THR A 35 13.33 0.32 -12.31
C THR A 35 14.21 1.54 -12.63
N SER A 36 14.10 2.12 -13.83
CA SER A 36 14.80 3.37 -14.16
C SER A 36 14.31 4.55 -13.32
N LEU A 37 13.00 4.64 -13.07
CA LEU A 37 12.41 5.66 -12.18
C LEU A 37 12.90 5.48 -10.73
N CYS A 38 13.11 4.24 -10.29
CA CYS A 38 13.65 3.97 -8.96
C CYS A 38 15.06 4.56 -8.75
N ARG A 39 15.86 4.79 -9.80
CA ARG A 39 17.26 5.25 -9.66
C ARG A 39 17.39 6.64 -9.02
N SER A 40 16.36 7.47 -9.11
CA SER A 40 16.32 8.79 -8.45
C SER A 40 15.91 8.69 -6.97
N CYS A 41 15.39 7.54 -6.53
CA CYS A 41 14.98 7.32 -5.15
C CYS A 41 16.18 7.03 -4.26
N GLY A 42 16.23 7.67 -3.08
CA GLY A 42 17.31 7.50 -2.11
C GLY A 42 17.48 6.09 -1.54
N ASN A 43 16.54 5.17 -1.81
CA ASN A 43 16.60 3.76 -1.40
C ASN A 43 17.16 2.81 -2.48
N PHE A 44 17.32 3.28 -3.73
CA PHE A 44 17.87 2.48 -4.81
C PHE A 44 19.27 1.98 -4.45
N ASN A 45 19.51 0.69 -4.67
CA ASN A 45 20.77 0.00 -4.35
C ASN A 45 21.19 0.09 -2.86
N LYS A 46 20.26 0.39 -1.95
CA LYS A 46 20.53 0.51 -0.50
C LYS A 46 19.58 -0.31 0.36
N GLY A 47 18.29 -0.34 0.03
CA GLY A 47 17.27 -1.03 0.80
C GLY A 47 17.04 -2.46 0.33
N GLY A 48 16.88 -3.41 1.26
CA GLY A 48 16.55 -4.80 0.93
C GLY A 48 15.21 -4.99 0.21
N GLY A 49 14.28 -4.04 0.27
CA GLY A 49 13.01 -4.10 -0.46
C GLY A 49 13.03 -3.43 -1.84
N CYS A 50 14.19 -2.91 -2.26
CA CYS A 50 14.32 -2.06 -3.44
C CYS A 50 15.25 -2.70 -4.48
N PRO A 51 15.22 -2.26 -5.75
CA PRO A 51 16.13 -2.78 -6.76
C PRO A 51 17.58 -2.47 -6.39
N PRO A 52 18.55 -3.35 -6.73
CA PRO A 52 18.39 -4.58 -7.52
C PRO A 52 17.98 -5.82 -6.70
N LEU A 53 17.70 -5.67 -5.40
CA LEU A 53 17.42 -6.79 -4.50
C LEU A 53 15.96 -7.24 -4.49
N ALA A 54 15.08 -6.51 -5.17
CA ALA A 54 13.69 -6.89 -5.39
C ALA A 54 13.61 -7.86 -6.59
N PRO A 55 12.72 -8.88 -6.54
CA PRO A 55 12.55 -9.81 -7.65
C PRO A 55 11.98 -9.11 -8.89
N ASN A 56 12.22 -9.68 -10.07
CA ASN A 56 11.52 -9.23 -11.27
C ASN A 56 10.07 -9.72 -11.20
N PHE A 57 9.11 -8.84 -11.49
CA PHE A 57 7.70 -9.19 -11.47
C PHE A 57 7.36 -10.34 -12.43
N LYS A 58 8.10 -10.45 -13.55
CA LYS A 58 7.96 -11.59 -14.47
C LYS A 58 8.20 -12.93 -13.79
N ASP A 59 9.16 -12.99 -12.86
CA ASP A 59 9.46 -14.23 -12.13
C ASP A 59 8.33 -14.54 -11.12
N VAL A 60 7.76 -13.51 -10.50
CA VAL A 60 6.60 -13.66 -9.59
C VAL A 60 5.41 -14.25 -10.32
N ILE A 61 5.04 -13.73 -11.49
CA ILE A 61 3.82 -14.18 -12.19
C ILE A 61 3.97 -15.53 -12.90
N ASN A 62 5.21 -15.98 -13.15
CA ASN A 62 5.45 -17.35 -13.62
C ASN A 62 5.08 -18.39 -12.56
N GLU A 63 5.24 -18.01 -11.28
CA GLU A 63 4.96 -18.88 -10.14
C GLU A 63 3.61 -18.60 -9.49
N MET A 64 2.97 -17.45 -9.74
CA MET A 64 1.76 -17.00 -9.04
C MET A 64 0.73 -16.50 -10.05
N GLN A 65 -0.27 -17.32 -10.39
CA GLN A 65 -1.22 -17.04 -11.48
C GLN A 65 -2.39 -16.13 -11.10
N GLU A 66 -2.73 -16.07 -9.82
CA GLU A 66 -3.82 -15.29 -9.25
C GLU A 66 -3.28 -14.14 -8.41
N SER A 67 -4.06 -13.07 -8.33
CA SER A 67 -3.70 -11.91 -7.51
C SER A 67 -4.90 -11.17 -6.97
N ILE A 68 -4.69 -10.48 -5.86
CA ILE A 68 -5.54 -9.39 -5.39
C ILE A 68 -4.72 -8.09 -5.37
N ILE A 69 -5.19 -7.08 -6.10
CA ILE A 69 -4.68 -5.72 -6.00
C ILE A 69 -5.59 -4.93 -5.08
N ILE A 70 -5.02 -4.33 -4.03
CA ILE A 70 -5.75 -3.56 -3.03
C ILE A 70 -5.22 -2.14 -3.07
N TYR A 71 -6.11 -1.16 -3.24
CA TYR A 71 -5.77 0.25 -3.11
C TYR A 71 -6.40 0.87 -1.87
N ALA A 72 -5.73 1.90 -1.35
CA ALA A 72 -6.27 2.80 -0.34
C ALA A 72 -6.09 4.24 -0.79
N LYS A 73 -7.14 5.04 -0.66
CA LYS A 73 -7.21 6.43 -1.09
C LYS A 73 -7.66 7.32 0.06
N LEU A 74 -6.94 8.42 0.27
CA LEU A 74 -7.26 9.45 1.27
C LEU A 74 -7.40 10.80 0.56
N GLU A 75 -8.57 11.43 0.66
CA GLU A 75 -8.78 12.77 0.11
C GLU A 75 -8.05 13.84 0.94
N SER A 76 -7.45 14.80 0.25
CA SER A 76 -6.72 15.92 0.85
C SER A 76 -7.61 16.84 1.67
N LYS A 77 -8.93 16.87 1.42
CA LYS A 77 -9.88 17.63 2.24
C LYS A 77 -9.86 17.20 3.72
N PHE A 78 -9.49 15.94 4.00
CA PHE A 78 -9.38 15.38 5.35
C PHE A 78 -8.03 15.64 6.03
N LYS A 79 -7.10 16.36 5.37
CA LYS A 79 -5.88 16.86 6.03
C LYS A 79 -6.26 17.73 7.23
N SER A 80 -5.45 17.64 8.29
CA SER A 80 -5.62 18.52 9.45
C SER A 80 -5.33 19.98 9.08
N GLN A 81 -5.93 20.94 9.78
CA GLN A 81 -5.68 22.37 9.53
C GLN A 81 -4.18 22.70 9.62
N LYS A 82 -3.48 22.16 10.61
CA LYS A 82 -2.01 22.28 10.75
C LYS A 82 -1.23 21.84 9.51
N VAL A 83 -1.71 20.83 8.77
CA VAL A 83 -1.07 20.38 7.53
C VAL A 83 -1.41 21.34 6.40
N LYS A 84 -2.69 21.75 6.29
CA LYS A 84 -3.15 22.70 5.27
C LYS A 84 -2.44 24.06 5.35
N ASP A 85 -2.17 24.54 6.56
CA ASP A 85 -1.49 25.82 6.80
C ASP A 85 0.04 25.75 6.60
N ASN A 86 0.59 24.57 6.24
CA ASN A 86 2.04 24.38 6.13
C ASN A 86 2.52 24.50 4.68
N ASN A 87 3.47 25.39 4.42
CA ASN A 87 4.01 25.62 3.08
C ASN A 87 5.07 24.58 2.63
N ASN A 88 5.35 23.56 3.46
CA ASN A 88 6.28 22.51 3.10
C ASN A 88 5.54 21.33 2.45
N TYR A 89 5.67 21.18 1.13
CA TYR A 89 5.07 20.10 0.35
C TYR A 89 5.30 18.70 0.96
N TYR A 90 6.46 18.48 1.59
CA TYR A 90 6.80 17.20 2.19
C TYR A 90 5.88 16.86 3.38
N ILE A 91 5.41 17.86 4.13
CA ILE A 91 4.45 17.65 5.23
C ILE A 91 3.10 17.18 4.70
N HIS A 92 2.65 17.73 3.56
CA HIS A 92 1.42 17.31 2.89
C HIS A 92 1.49 15.88 2.39
N TYR A 93 2.54 15.58 1.62
CA TYR A 93 2.83 14.23 1.14
C TYR A 93 2.89 13.24 2.32
N ARG A 94 3.74 13.54 3.32
CA ARG A 94 4.04 12.61 4.42
C ARG A 94 2.80 12.32 5.28
N PHE A 95 1.90 13.29 5.44
CA PHE A 95 0.67 13.11 6.21
C PHE A 95 -0.21 11.97 5.67
N GLN A 96 -0.50 11.96 4.37
CA GLN A 96 -1.29 10.88 3.75
C GLN A 96 -0.46 9.60 3.60
N ASP A 97 0.80 9.73 3.21
CA ASP A 97 1.73 8.62 2.98
C ASP A 97 1.83 7.69 4.19
N VAL A 98 2.02 8.24 5.39
CA VAL A 98 2.11 7.44 6.64
C VAL A 98 0.82 6.68 6.91
N ILE A 99 -0.34 7.32 6.72
CA ILE A 99 -1.64 6.70 6.99
C ILE A 99 -1.87 5.54 6.02
N LEU A 100 -1.72 5.79 4.73
CA LEU A 100 -1.96 4.80 3.68
C LEU A 100 -0.95 3.66 3.73
N SER A 101 0.34 3.96 3.93
CA SER A 101 1.38 2.94 4.04
C SER A 101 1.19 2.03 5.22
N ASN A 102 0.86 2.57 6.40
CA ASN A 102 0.65 1.75 7.59
C ASN A 102 -0.60 0.89 7.44
N LEU A 103 -1.70 1.43 6.92
CA LEU A 103 -2.92 0.67 6.65
C LEU A 103 -2.64 -0.51 5.72
N LEU A 104 -2.14 -0.23 4.52
CA LEU A 104 -1.93 -1.26 3.50
C LEU A 104 -0.88 -2.28 3.92
N THR A 105 0.22 -1.86 4.56
CA THR A 105 1.25 -2.80 5.02
C THR A 105 0.70 -3.77 6.06
N ASN A 106 -0.05 -3.26 7.04
CA ASN A 106 -0.62 -4.12 8.08
C ASN A 106 -1.72 -5.04 7.52
N LEU A 107 -2.53 -4.55 6.57
CA LEU A 107 -3.51 -5.38 5.88
C LEU A 107 -2.83 -6.47 5.05
N GLY A 108 -1.81 -6.13 4.27
CA GLY A 108 -1.06 -7.08 3.45
C GLY A 108 -0.37 -8.15 4.30
N TYR A 109 0.25 -7.78 5.42
CA TYR A 109 0.73 -8.78 6.39
C TYR A 109 -0.39 -9.62 6.96
N LYS A 110 -1.55 -9.03 7.30
CA LYS A 110 -2.65 -9.78 7.88
C LYS A 110 -3.18 -10.84 6.93
N ILE A 111 -3.37 -10.51 5.65
CA ILE A 111 -3.83 -11.46 4.63
C ILE A 111 -2.73 -12.52 4.37
N ARG A 112 -1.49 -12.09 4.14
CA ARG A 112 -0.36 -13.00 3.91
C ARG A 112 -0.14 -13.97 5.07
N ASP A 113 -0.22 -13.50 6.31
CA ASP A 113 0.03 -14.33 7.50
C ASP A 113 -1.17 -15.25 7.83
N SER A 114 -2.33 -15.04 7.19
CA SER A 114 -3.54 -15.88 7.32
C SER A 114 -3.57 -17.06 6.33
N HIS A 115 -2.71 -17.07 5.31
CA HIS A 115 -2.74 -18.08 4.24
C HIS A 115 -1.32 -18.46 3.81
N GLU A 116 -1.12 -19.70 3.40
CA GLU A 116 0.19 -20.15 2.91
C GLU A 116 0.42 -19.73 1.45
N ASN A 117 1.70 -19.68 1.05
CA ASN A 117 2.12 -19.48 -0.35
C ASN A 117 1.65 -18.18 -1.02
N ILE A 118 1.53 -17.10 -0.24
CA ILE A 118 1.25 -15.76 -0.76
C ILE A 118 2.54 -14.94 -0.88
N VAL A 119 2.82 -14.42 -2.09
CA VAL A 119 3.83 -13.39 -2.31
C VAL A 119 3.19 -12.02 -2.09
N PHE A 120 3.65 -11.31 -1.06
CA PHE A 120 3.19 -9.96 -0.75
C PHE A 120 4.15 -8.90 -1.29
N LEU A 121 3.67 -8.13 -2.28
CA LEU A 121 4.32 -6.93 -2.79
C LEU A 121 3.66 -5.70 -2.15
N ASN A 122 4.44 -5.01 -1.33
CA ASN A 122 3.99 -3.89 -0.52
C ASN A 122 4.02 -2.57 -1.30
N ASN A 123 3.61 -1.49 -0.63
CA ASN A 123 3.73 -0.13 -1.12
C ASN A 123 5.03 0.50 -0.57
N GLY A 124 5.86 1.05 -1.45
CA GLY A 124 7.09 1.72 -1.05
C GLY A 124 8.15 0.79 -0.42
N PHE A 125 9.04 1.36 0.40
CA PHE A 125 10.17 0.64 0.95
C PHE A 125 9.78 -0.35 2.06
N CYS A 126 10.59 -1.40 2.26
CA CYS A 126 10.39 -2.40 3.31
C CYS A 126 10.35 -1.78 4.72
N MET A 127 9.28 -2.08 5.47
CA MET A 127 9.09 -1.66 6.87
C MET A 127 9.18 -2.84 7.87
N GLY A 128 9.81 -3.95 7.46
CA GLY A 128 9.87 -5.17 8.28
C GLY A 128 10.81 -5.10 9.48
N CYS A 129 11.77 -4.16 9.50
CA CYS A 129 12.72 -4.01 10.59
C CYS A 129 12.29 -2.88 11.54
N ASN A 130 12.37 -3.14 12.85
CA ASN A 130 12.25 -2.10 13.89
C ASN A 130 13.58 -1.33 14.09
N SER A 131 14.68 -1.82 13.51
CA SER A 131 16.03 -1.28 13.58
C SER A 131 16.56 -0.91 12.19
N ARG A 132 17.81 -0.45 12.10
CA ARG A 132 18.45 -0.10 10.82
C ARG A 132 18.50 -1.31 9.88
N CYS A 133 18.18 -1.10 8.62
CA CYS A 133 18.26 -2.12 7.58
C CYS A 133 19.73 -2.55 7.36
N ASN A 134 20.02 -3.86 7.48
CA ASN A 134 21.35 -4.42 7.27
C ASN A 134 21.96 -4.08 5.90
N PHE A 135 21.17 -4.10 4.83
CA PHE A 135 21.63 -3.68 3.49
C PHE A 135 22.11 -2.22 3.47
N LYS A 136 21.44 -1.32 4.20
CA LYS A 136 21.87 0.08 4.36
C LYS A 136 23.13 0.22 5.22
N GLN A 137 23.62 -0.86 5.83
CA GLN A 137 24.85 -0.92 6.59
C GLN A 137 25.95 -1.70 5.84
N GLY A 138 25.74 -2.03 4.57
CA GLY A 138 26.72 -2.75 3.74
C GLY A 138 26.74 -4.26 3.94
N LYS A 139 25.75 -4.83 4.64
CA LYS A 139 25.59 -6.28 4.77
C LYS A 139 24.75 -6.85 3.61
N ASP A 140 24.92 -8.13 3.32
CA ASP A 140 24.28 -8.85 2.22
C ASP A 140 23.05 -9.69 2.63
N TYR A 141 22.65 -9.65 3.90
CA TYR A 141 21.51 -10.39 4.43
C TYR A 141 20.46 -9.50 5.10
N CYS A 142 19.20 -9.94 5.06
CA CYS A 142 18.10 -9.30 5.77
C CYS A 142 18.13 -9.69 7.26
N ALA A 143 18.01 -8.72 8.17
CA ALA A 143 17.88 -8.99 9.61
C ALA A 143 16.49 -9.54 10.00
N ASN A 144 15.49 -9.38 9.13
CA ASN A 144 14.13 -9.86 9.35
C ASN A 144 13.52 -10.39 8.05
N PRO A 145 13.96 -11.57 7.56
CA PRO A 145 13.54 -12.11 6.27
C PRO A 145 12.04 -12.37 6.18
N GLU A 146 11.40 -12.83 7.26
CA GLU A 146 9.96 -13.13 7.30
C GLU A 146 9.07 -11.90 7.16
N ARG A 147 9.56 -10.73 7.60
CA ARG A 147 8.90 -9.43 7.41
C ARG A 147 9.50 -8.65 6.24
N ARG A 148 10.40 -9.22 5.44
CA ARG A 148 10.92 -8.51 4.27
C ARG A 148 9.81 -8.41 3.24
N THR A 149 9.59 -7.20 2.75
CA THR A 149 8.67 -6.92 1.65
C THR A 149 9.38 -6.15 0.56
N TYR A 150 8.88 -6.28 -0.66
CA TYR A 150 9.33 -5.54 -1.84
C TYR A 150 8.22 -4.58 -2.26
N SER A 151 8.56 -3.38 -2.74
CA SER A 151 7.56 -2.51 -3.35
C SER A 151 7.00 -3.17 -4.62
N LEU A 152 5.72 -3.01 -4.93
CA LEU A 152 5.18 -3.35 -6.25
C LEU A 152 6.05 -2.75 -7.37
N GLU A 153 6.32 -1.45 -7.29
CA GLU A 153 7.13 -0.74 -8.29
C GLU A 153 8.58 -1.24 -8.32
N SER A 154 9.15 -1.70 -7.19
CA SER A 154 10.51 -2.22 -7.21
C SER A 154 10.64 -3.55 -7.95
N THR A 155 9.52 -4.23 -8.19
CA THR A 155 9.49 -5.44 -9.03
C THR A 155 9.27 -5.14 -10.52
N GLY A 156 9.01 -3.87 -10.89
CA GLY A 156 8.76 -3.48 -12.27
C GLY A 156 7.29 -3.26 -12.61
N VAL A 157 6.37 -3.44 -11.66
CA VAL A 157 4.94 -3.15 -11.86
C VAL A 157 4.73 -1.66 -12.10
N ASP A 158 3.97 -1.33 -13.14
CA ASP A 158 3.44 0.02 -13.34
C ASP A 158 2.14 0.16 -12.54
N VAL A 159 2.28 0.66 -11.31
CA VAL A 159 1.13 0.85 -10.41
C VAL A 159 0.17 1.92 -10.94
N GLU A 160 0.67 2.97 -11.59
CA GLU A 160 -0.16 4.02 -12.16
C GLU A 160 -1.06 3.45 -13.25
N LYS A 161 -0.47 2.73 -14.21
CA LYS A 161 -1.22 2.15 -15.31
C LYS A 161 -2.14 1.01 -14.86
N THR A 162 -1.71 0.20 -13.90
CA THR A 162 -2.55 -0.86 -13.31
C THR A 162 -3.78 -0.26 -12.62
N LEU A 163 -3.62 0.85 -11.88
CA LEU A 163 -4.74 1.53 -11.23
C LEU A 163 -5.66 2.23 -12.22
N GLU A 164 -5.10 2.82 -13.29
CA GLU A 164 -5.88 3.43 -14.36
C GLU A 164 -6.76 2.37 -15.06
N ASP A 165 -6.17 1.28 -15.53
CA ASP A 165 -6.85 0.28 -16.36
C ASP A 165 -7.87 -0.54 -15.55
N HIS A 166 -7.52 -0.91 -14.31
CA HIS A 166 -8.36 -1.79 -13.51
C HIS A 166 -9.27 -1.06 -12.54
N PHE A 167 -8.97 0.17 -12.13
CA PHE A 167 -9.77 0.89 -11.13
C PHE A 167 -10.28 2.24 -11.62
N SER A 168 -9.90 2.69 -12.82
CA SER A 168 -10.20 4.03 -13.32
C SER A 168 -9.71 5.12 -12.37
N ILE A 169 -8.54 4.89 -11.75
CA ILE A 169 -7.89 5.81 -10.81
C ILE A 169 -6.64 6.38 -11.47
N THR A 170 -6.58 7.70 -11.60
CA THR A 170 -5.38 8.44 -11.99
C THR A 170 -4.60 8.83 -10.73
N LEU A 171 -3.28 8.62 -10.72
CA LEU A 171 -2.45 9.05 -9.59
C LEU A 171 -2.17 10.55 -9.65
N GLU A 172 -2.23 11.22 -8.51
CA GLU A 172 -1.80 12.61 -8.36
C GLU A 172 -0.46 12.64 -7.61
N TRP A 173 0.56 13.19 -8.27
CA TRP A 173 1.93 13.20 -7.77
C TRP A 173 2.25 14.53 -7.10
N TYR A 174 2.66 14.45 -5.83
CA TYR A 174 3.13 15.60 -5.07
C TYR A 174 4.44 16.16 -5.63
N ASN A 175 4.48 17.46 -5.84
CA ASN A 175 5.70 18.23 -6.06
C ASN A 175 5.64 19.56 -5.28
N ARG A 176 6.69 20.38 -5.41
CA ARG A 176 6.80 21.66 -4.68
C ARG A 176 5.80 22.72 -5.15
N GLU A 177 5.28 22.58 -6.36
CA GLU A 177 4.46 23.57 -7.05
C GLU A 177 2.97 23.26 -6.94
N ASN A 178 2.58 21.99 -6.78
CA ASN A 178 1.18 21.55 -6.86
C ASN A 178 0.59 20.98 -5.56
N TYR A 179 1.34 20.94 -4.45
CA TYR A 179 0.93 20.17 -3.26
C TYR A 179 -0.39 20.65 -2.61
N ASP A 180 -0.78 21.90 -2.86
CA ASP A 180 -2.05 22.48 -2.42
C ASP A 180 -3.21 22.11 -3.37
N ASP A 181 -2.92 21.75 -4.62
CA ASP A 181 -3.90 21.37 -5.63
C ASP A 181 -4.22 19.86 -5.63
N ILE A 182 -3.39 19.05 -4.96
CA ILE A 182 -3.58 17.59 -4.86
C ILE A 182 -4.89 17.29 -4.12
N LYS A 183 -5.83 16.64 -4.80
CA LYS A 183 -7.16 16.27 -4.31
C LYS A 183 -7.12 15.03 -3.43
N TYR A 184 -6.24 14.09 -3.72
CA TYR A 184 -6.10 12.84 -2.95
C TYR A 184 -4.75 12.18 -3.15
N MET A 185 -4.41 11.25 -2.27
CA MET A 185 -3.32 10.30 -2.48
C MET A 185 -3.90 8.89 -2.55
N VAL A 186 -3.37 8.08 -3.47
CA VAL A 186 -3.66 6.64 -3.55
C VAL A 186 -2.37 5.85 -3.40
N LYS A 187 -2.46 4.71 -2.72
CA LYS A 187 -1.42 3.68 -2.71
C LYS A 187 -2.04 2.34 -3.00
N ALA A 188 -1.25 1.43 -3.55
CA ALA A 188 -1.66 0.05 -3.81
C ALA A 188 -0.64 -0.96 -3.29
N ILE A 189 -1.14 -2.14 -3.00
CA ILE A 189 -0.37 -3.35 -2.72
C ILE A 189 -0.90 -4.50 -3.59
N GLY A 190 -0.10 -5.54 -3.76
CA GLY A 190 -0.50 -6.77 -4.44
C GLY A 190 -0.16 -7.99 -3.62
N LEU A 191 -1.08 -8.94 -3.54
CA LEU A 191 -0.83 -10.27 -3.03
C LEU A 191 -1.05 -11.27 -4.16
N PHE A 192 -0.07 -12.14 -4.38
CA PHE A 192 0.00 -13.06 -5.52
C PHE A 192 0.08 -14.50 -5.02
N TYR A 193 -0.69 -15.39 -5.63
CA TYR A 193 -0.82 -16.80 -5.23
C TYR A 193 -1.24 -17.66 -6.43
N ASN A 194 -1.32 -18.97 -6.26
CA ASN A 194 -1.75 -19.90 -7.32
C ASN A 194 -3.15 -20.45 -7.15
N ASP A 195 -3.63 -20.55 -5.91
CA ASP A 195 -4.90 -21.19 -5.63
C ASP A 195 -6.04 -20.18 -5.82
N ASN A 196 -6.84 -20.36 -6.87
CA ASN A 196 -7.97 -19.48 -7.16
C ASN A 196 -9.09 -19.55 -6.11
N VAL A 197 -9.14 -20.62 -5.30
CA VAL A 197 -10.07 -20.71 -4.16
C VAL A 197 -9.76 -19.63 -3.13
N LEU A 198 -8.50 -19.17 -3.04
CA LEU A 198 -8.12 -18.08 -2.15
C LEU A 198 -8.82 -16.76 -2.52
N ASN A 199 -9.29 -16.57 -3.74
CA ASN A 199 -10.07 -15.37 -4.09
C ASN A 199 -11.32 -15.28 -3.20
N GLU A 200 -12.11 -16.36 -3.14
CA GLU A 200 -13.34 -16.41 -2.35
C GLU A 200 -13.06 -16.35 -0.85
N VAL A 201 -12.01 -17.04 -0.39
CA VAL A 201 -11.61 -17.01 1.03
C VAL A 201 -11.21 -15.60 1.45
N ILE A 202 -10.33 -14.94 0.68
CA ILE A 202 -9.86 -13.58 0.98
C ILE A 202 -11.03 -12.59 0.93
N ASP A 203 -11.96 -12.74 -0.02
CA ASP A 203 -13.14 -11.88 -0.15
C ASP A 203 -14.03 -11.97 1.09
N ASN A 204 -14.36 -13.19 1.52
CA ASN A 204 -15.18 -13.45 2.71
C ASN A 204 -14.53 -12.92 3.99
N ASP A 205 -13.21 -13.06 4.11
CA ASP A 205 -12.46 -12.63 5.29
C ASP A 205 -12.02 -11.16 5.24
N PHE A 206 -12.21 -10.45 4.13
CA PHE A 206 -11.63 -9.11 3.92
C PHE A 206 -12.01 -8.12 5.03
N ILE A 207 -13.30 -8.09 5.39
CA ILE A 207 -13.81 -7.24 6.46
C ILE A 207 -13.28 -7.68 7.84
N SER A 208 -13.17 -8.99 8.07
CA SER A 208 -12.60 -9.54 9.31
C SER A 208 -11.13 -9.14 9.46
N HIS A 209 -10.35 -9.24 8.36
CA HIS A 209 -8.97 -8.79 8.30
C HIS A 209 -8.83 -7.31 8.63
N LEU A 210 -9.65 -6.44 8.02
CA LEU A 210 -9.69 -5.02 8.38
C LEU A 210 -10.08 -4.79 9.84
N ASN A 211 -11.10 -5.46 10.34
CA ASN A 211 -11.56 -5.34 11.73
C ASN A 211 -10.52 -5.78 12.76
N SER A 212 -9.60 -6.67 12.39
CA SER A 212 -8.50 -7.12 13.25
C SER A 212 -7.32 -6.16 13.34
N LEU A 213 -7.25 -5.14 12.47
CA LEU A 213 -6.13 -4.19 12.46
C LEU A 213 -6.16 -3.29 13.69
N LYS A 214 -4.96 -2.97 14.22
CA LYS A 214 -4.81 -2.00 15.34
C LYS A 214 -5.39 -0.62 15.04
N SER A 215 -5.43 -0.25 13.75
CA SER A 215 -6.03 1.00 13.29
C SER A 215 -7.57 1.00 13.33
N THR A 216 -8.20 -0.14 13.58
CA THR A 216 -9.66 -0.26 13.64
C THR A 216 -10.15 -0.08 15.07
N LYS A 217 -10.58 1.15 15.38
CA LYS A 217 -11.23 1.46 16.66
C LYS A 217 -12.72 1.15 16.64
N TYR A 218 -13.36 1.33 15.49
CA TYR A 218 -14.79 1.13 15.30
C TYR A 218 -14.98 0.00 14.28
N GLN A 219 -15.58 -1.11 14.70
CA GLN A 219 -15.76 -2.27 13.84
C GLN A 219 -16.68 -1.92 12.66
N ILE A 220 -16.25 -2.26 11.45
CA ILE A 220 -17.00 -2.09 10.21
C ILE A 220 -18.33 -2.84 10.34
N GLY A 221 -19.44 -2.18 9.99
CA GLY A 221 -20.80 -2.71 10.15
C GLY A 221 -21.43 -2.47 11.53
N SER A 222 -20.69 -1.99 12.53
CA SER A 222 -21.27 -1.59 13.82
C SER A 222 -22.02 -0.26 13.73
N ARG A 223 -23.00 -0.04 14.61
CA ARG A 223 -23.73 1.23 14.70
C ARG A 223 -22.81 2.44 14.89
N ILE A 224 -21.82 2.31 15.77
CA ILE A 224 -20.87 3.39 16.08
C ILE A 224 -19.99 3.72 14.86
N TYR A 225 -19.59 2.71 14.09
CA TYR A 225 -18.85 2.93 12.85
C TYR A 225 -19.68 3.75 11.85
N GLU A 226 -20.95 3.42 11.65
CA GLU A 226 -21.83 4.15 10.73
C GLU A 226 -22.09 5.59 11.19
N GLU A 227 -22.28 5.81 12.49
CA GLU A 227 -22.41 7.14 13.08
C GLU A 227 -21.14 7.97 12.83
N LYS A 228 -19.96 7.40 13.08
CA LYS A 228 -18.67 8.07 12.86
C LYS A 228 -18.40 8.35 11.39
N LEU A 229 -18.76 7.44 10.49
CA LEU A 229 -18.55 7.64 9.06
C LEU A 229 -19.42 8.79 8.51
N LYS A 230 -20.63 8.98 9.05
CA LYS A 230 -21.51 10.11 8.68
C LYS A 230 -20.91 11.47 9.03
N GLU A 231 -20.04 11.57 10.04
CA GLU A 231 -19.34 12.81 10.39
C GLU A 231 -18.44 13.32 9.25
N PHE A 232 -17.98 12.42 8.37
CA PHE A 232 -17.10 12.76 7.23
C PHE A 232 -17.82 12.93 5.89
N ARG A 233 -19.14 12.69 5.86
CA ARG A 233 -19.99 12.88 4.67
C ARG A 233 -20.71 14.23 4.66
N LYS A 234 -20.62 14.97 5.77
CA LYS A 234 -21.13 16.35 5.92
C LYS A 234 -20.09 17.33 5.42
#